data_AF-A0A1E1WCR2-F1
#
_entry.id   AF-A0A1E1WCR2-F1
#
_cell.length_a   1.000
_cell.length_b   1.000
_cell.length_c   1.000
_cell.angle_alpha   90.00
_cell.angle_beta   90.00
_cell.angle_gamma   90.00
#
_symmetry.space_group_name_H-M   'P 1'
#
loop_
_entity.id
_entity.type
_entity.pdbx_description
1 polymer ?
#
loop_
_entity_poly.entity_id
_entity_poly.type
_entity_poly.pdbx_seq_one_letter_code
_entity_poly.pdbx_strand_id
1 'polypeptide(L)'
;MKLLVILLSLGIARANRIFYDSPPYDCGYCQPEQIHISFGEKTNDIVVTWTTYNDTEDSMVEYGEGVMQNLAMGYQTMFVAGNGTNIEFVHRVTLPDLKFDTR
;
A
#
# COMPACT_ATOMS: atom_id res chain seq x y z
N MET A 1 -30.13 28.99 33.31
CA MET A 1 -28.90 28.72 32.53
C MET A 1 -28.33 27.32 32.79
N LYS A 2 -29.10 26.23 32.59
CA LYS A 2 -28.57 24.85 32.78
C LYS A 2 -29.16 23.78 31.85
N LEU A 3 -29.89 24.15 30.80
CA LEU A 3 -30.55 23.16 29.92
C LEU A 3 -30.05 23.11 28.46
N LEU A 4 -29.04 23.90 28.08
CA LEU A 4 -28.62 24.00 26.67
C LEU A 4 -27.27 23.33 26.32
N VAL A 5 -26.66 22.58 27.25
CA VAL A 5 -25.30 22.02 27.06
C VAL A 5 -25.28 20.50 26.81
N ILE A 6 -26.40 19.80 27.00
CA ILE A 6 -26.43 18.33 26.94
C ILE A 6 -26.55 17.79 25.50
N LEU A 7 -26.94 18.62 24.53
CA LEU A 7 -27.08 18.20 23.13
C LEU A 7 -25.76 18.16 22.34
N LEU A 8 -24.65 18.65 22.90
CA LEU A 8 -23.33 18.63 22.25
C LEU A 8 -22.49 17.38 22.56
N SER A 9 -22.92 16.49 23.46
CA SER A 9 -22.17 15.28 23.83
C SER A 9 -22.66 13.99 23.15
N LEU A 10 -23.67 14.06 22.27
CA LEU A 10 -24.24 12.89 21.57
C LEU A 10 -23.80 12.76 20.11
N GLY A 11 -22.90 13.63 19.65
CA GLY A 11 -22.12 13.41 18.44
C GLY A 11 -21.06 12.33 18.68
N ILE A 12 -21.50 11.10 18.95
CA ILE A 12 -20.62 9.93 18.88
C ILE A 12 -20.19 9.86 17.42
N ALA A 13 -19.00 10.39 17.14
CA ALA A 13 -18.29 10.12 15.91
C ALA A 13 -18.21 8.60 15.79
N ARG A 14 -19.09 8.02 14.97
CA ARG A 14 -18.90 6.66 14.48
C ARG A 14 -17.73 6.76 13.52
N ALA A 15 -16.53 6.70 14.08
CA ALA A 15 -15.37 6.25 13.35
C ALA A 15 -15.72 4.81 12.93
N ASN A 16 -16.18 4.65 11.68
CA ASN A 16 -16.24 3.34 11.07
C ASN A 16 -14.80 2.83 11.09
N ARG A 17 -14.47 1.97 12.06
CA ARG A 17 -13.28 1.15 11.92
C ARG A 17 -13.57 0.26 10.72
N ILE A 18 -12.94 0.57 9.59
CA ILE A 18 -12.86 -0.36 8.49
C ILE A 18 -12.10 -1.55 9.07
N PHE A 19 -12.83 -2.65 9.32
CA PHE A 19 -12.19 -3.92 9.57
C PHE A 19 -11.58 -4.31 8.22
N TYR A 20 -10.26 -4.13 8.11
CA TYR A 20 -9.50 -4.76 7.05
C TYR A 20 -9.51 -6.25 7.42
N ASP A 21 -10.18 -7.08 6.62
CA ASP A 21 -10.02 -8.52 6.76
C ASP A 21 -8.52 -8.80 6.73
N SER A 22 -8.01 -9.48 7.75
CA SER A 22 -6.61 -9.87 7.74
C SER A 22 -6.37 -10.70 6.48
N PRO A 23 -5.33 -10.40 5.69
CA PRO A 23 -5.03 -11.19 4.52
C PRO A 23 -4.86 -12.67 4.91
N PRO A 24 -5.09 -13.61 3.98
CA PRO A 24 -5.10 -15.06 4.27
C PRO A 24 -3.73 -15.63 4.71
N TYR A 25 -2.68 -14.80 4.75
CA TYR A 25 -1.34 -15.15 5.17
C TYR A 25 -0.99 -14.51 6.52
N ASP A 26 -0.29 -15.27 7.37
CA ASP A 26 0.28 -14.78 8.62
C ASP A 26 1.57 -14.02 8.32
N CYS A 27 1.47 -12.69 8.24
CA CYS A 27 2.65 -11.86 8.15
C CYS A 27 2.95 -11.12 9.45
N GLY A 28 4.02 -11.57 10.12
CA GLY A 28 4.55 -10.90 11.31
C GLY A 28 5.05 -9.47 11.06
N TYR A 29 5.69 -9.21 9.90
CA TYR A 29 6.17 -7.87 9.53
C TYR A 29 6.23 -7.67 7.99
N CYS A 30 5.19 -7.05 7.43
CA CYS A 30 5.03 -6.82 5.98
C CYS A 30 4.91 -5.33 5.62
N GLN A 31 5.42 -4.44 6.47
CA GLN A 31 5.42 -3.03 6.12
C GLN A 31 6.37 -2.80 4.93
N PRO A 32 5.93 -2.10 3.86
CA PRO A 32 6.80 -1.74 2.75
C PRO A 32 7.96 -0.87 3.21
N GLU A 33 9.18 -1.24 2.80
CA GLU A 33 10.40 -0.49 3.03
C GLU A 33 11.10 -0.15 1.71
N GLN A 34 12.07 0.77 1.77
CA GLN A 34 12.94 1.12 0.64
C GLN A 34 12.18 1.46 -0.67
N ILE A 35 11.05 2.14 -0.54
CA ILE A 35 10.15 2.46 -1.67
C ILE A 35 10.89 3.33 -2.69
N HIS A 36 10.81 2.93 -3.95
CA HIS A 36 11.37 3.62 -5.09
C HIS A 36 10.38 3.61 -6.25
N ILE A 37 10.41 4.67 -7.08
CA ILE A 37 9.64 4.76 -8.32
C ILE A 37 10.56 5.03 -9.50
N SER A 38 10.26 4.44 -10.64
CA SER A 38 10.97 4.69 -11.90
C SER A 38 10.00 4.73 -13.08
N PHE A 39 10.45 5.24 -14.23
CA PHE A 39 9.74 5.02 -15.48
C PHE A 39 9.72 3.52 -15.83
N GLY A 40 8.63 3.10 -16.47
CA GLY A 40 8.48 1.76 -17.04
C GLY A 40 8.97 1.68 -18.48
N GLU A 41 8.29 0.85 -19.28
CA GLU A 41 8.60 0.69 -20.71
C GLU A 41 8.26 1.96 -21.50
N LYS A 42 7.13 2.60 -21.17
CA LYS A 42 6.72 3.90 -21.72
C LYS A 42 6.99 5.02 -20.73
N THR A 43 7.08 6.25 -21.24
CA THR A 43 7.25 7.46 -20.41
C THR A 43 6.04 7.78 -19.53
N ASN A 44 4.89 7.19 -19.83
CA ASN A 44 3.67 7.28 -19.03
C ASN A 44 3.39 6.02 -18.21
N ASP A 45 4.38 5.13 -18.06
CA ASP A 45 4.33 4.04 -17.11
C ASP A 45 5.20 4.38 -15.89
N ILE A 46 4.73 4.03 -14.69
CA ILE A 46 5.53 4.10 -13.46
C ILE A 46 5.67 2.70 -12.88
N VAL A 47 6.91 2.31 -12.57
CA VAL A 47 7.21 1.09 -11.83
C VAL A 47 7.45 1.46 -10.37
N VAL A 48 6.60 0.95 -9.49
CA VAL A 48 6.74 1.05 -8.04
C VAL A 48 7.50 -0.18 -7.56
N THR A 49 8.57 0.04 -6.80
CA THR A 49 9.39 -1.01 -6.20
C THR A 49 9.48 -0.77 -4.69
N TRP A 50 9.35 -1.83 -3.89
CA TRP A 50 9.58 -1.79 -2.45
C TRP A 50 10.09 -3.14 -1.95
N THR A 51 10.51 -3.20 -0.70
CA THR A 51 10.92 -4.44 -0.04
C THR A 51 10.05 -4.75 1.18
N THR A 52 9.96 -6.03 1.53
CA THR A 52 9.42 -6.51 2.81
C THR A 52 10.32 -7.62 3.37
N TYR A 53 10.29 -7.84 4.69
CA TYR A 53 11.06 -8.91 5.33
C TYR A 53 10.34 -10.27 5.32
N ASN A 54 9.01 -10.27 5.23
CA ASN A 54 8.19 -11.47 5.19
C ASN A 54 7.46 -11.55 3.86
N ASP A 55 7.21 -12.78 3.42
CA ASP A 55 6.42 -13.03 2.23
C ASP A 55 4.98 -12.51 2.44
N THR A 56 4.55 -11.62 1.54
CA THR A 56 3.20 -11.05 1.53
C THR A 56 2.24 -11.81 0.62
N GLU A 57 2.72 -12.85 -0.08
CA GLU A 57 2.03 -13.63 -1.13
C GLU A 57 1.50 -12.82 -2.33
N ASP A 58 1.44 -11.49 -2.23
CA ASP A 58 0.84 -10.59 -3.20
C ASP A 58 1.66 -9.30 -3.34
N SER A 59 1.60 -8.65 -4.49
CA SER A 59 2.30 -7.40 -4.76
C SER A 59 1.33 -6.47 -5.47
N MET A 60 0.69 -5.60 -4.68
CA MET A 60 -0.38 -4.74 -5.17
C MET A 60 -0.13 -3.27 -4.83
N VAL A 61 -0.57 -2.37 -5.72
CA VAL A 61 -0.54 -0.92 -5.50
C VAL A 61 -1.91 -0.35 -5.83
N GLU A 62 -2.53 0.31 -4.84
CA GLU A 62 -3.70 1.17 -5.07
C GLU A 62 -3.25 2.57 -5.49
N TYR A 63 -3.88 3.12 -6.53
CA TYR A 63 -3.49 4.42 -7.09
C TYR A 63 -4.67 5.16 -7.75
N GLY A 64 -4.52 6.47 -7.90
CA GLY A 64 -5.49 7.32 -8.59
C GLY A 64 -5.34 8.80 -8.23
N GLU A 65 -6.15 9.63 -8.89
CA GLU A 65 -6.07 11.08 -8.82
C GLU A 65 -6.95 11.59 -7.68
N GLY A 66 -6.34 11.87 -6.52
CA GLY A 66 -7.05 12.30 -5.30
C GLY A 66 -7.86 11.21 -4.60
N VAL A 67 -8.28 10.16 -5.32
CA VAL A 67 -8.93 8.96 -4.80
C VAL A 67 -8.22 7.72 -5.35
N MET A 68 -7.93 6.75 -4.48
CA MET A 68 -7.27 5.49 -4.81
C MET A 68 -8.30 4.46 -5.30
N GLN A 69 -8.70 4.55 -6.57
CA GLN A 69 -9.73 3.68 -7.15
C GLN A 69 -9.20 2.61 -8.11
N ASN A 70 -7.92 2.68 -8.49
CA ASN A 70 -7.29 1.70 -9.36
C ASN A 70 -6.41 0.78 -8.52
N LEU A 71 -6.30 -0.48 -8.96
CA LEU A 71 -5.43 -1.48 -8.36
C LEU A 71 -4.54 -2.06 -9.46
N ALA A 72 -3.23 -2.03 -9.26
CA ALA A 72 -2.27 -2.73 -10.10
C ALA A 72 -1.67 -3.90 -9.33
N MET A 73 -1.60 -5.06 -9.98
CA MET A 73 -0.92 -6.24 -9.47
C MET A 73 0.43 -6.39 -10.17
N GLY A 74 1.42 -6.87 -9.43
CA GLY A 74 2.74 -7.16 -9.94
C GLY A 74 3.28 -8.47 -9.39
N TYR A 75 4.57 -8.50 -9.11
CA TYR A 75 5.24 -9.69 -8.63
C TYR A 75 6.28 -9.34 -7.58
N GLN A 76 6.71 -10.35 -6.84
CA GLN A 76 7.83 -10.27 -5.94
C GLN A 76 8.91 -11.29 -6.29
N THR A 77 10.13 -10.99 -5.91
CA THR A 77 11.26 -11.91 -5.99
C THR A 77 11.96 -11.98 -4.65
N MET A 78 12.22 -13.19 -4.16
CA MET A 78 13.00 -13.39 -2.94
C MET A 78 14.47 -13.09 -3.23
N PHE A 79 15.04 -12.21 -2.43
CA PHE A 79 16.46 -11.86 -2.41
C PHE A 79 17.08 -12.38 -1.12
N VAL A 80 18.21 -13.08 -1.25
CA VAL A 80 18.94 -13.65 -0.12
C VAL A 80 20.29 -12.94 -0.03
N ALA A 81 20.47 -12.11 0.99
CA ALA A 81 21.66 -11.31 1.19
C ALA A 81 22.71 -12.05 2.04
N GLY A 82 23.98 -11.83 1.70
CA GLY A 82 25.12 -12.27 2.50
C GLY A 82 25.21 -13.79 2.65
N ASN A 83 25.26 -14.26 3.90
CA ASN A 83 25.45 -15.67 4.25
C ASN A 83 24.16 -16.51 4.26
N GLY A 84 23.03 -15.97 3.77
CA GLY A 84 21.78 -16.72 3.67
C GLY A 84 20.75 -16.44 4.76
N THR A 85 21.05 -15.58 5.73
CA THR A 85 20.14 -15.30 6.86
C THR A 85 19.25 -14.09 6.66
N ASN A 86 19.63 -13.17 5.77
CA ASN A 86 18.90 -11.96 5.50
C ASN A 86 18.09 -12.18 4.22
N ILE A 87 16.80 -12.45 4.38
CA ILE A 87 15.87 -12.65 3.28
C ILE A 87 15.00 -11.40 3.18
N GLU A 88 14.88 -10.88 1.97
CA GLU A 88 14.00 -9.75 1.65
C GLU A 88 13.19 -10.11 0.39
N PHE A 89 11.96 -9.64 0.31
CA PHE A 89 11.10 -9.81 -0.85
C PHE A 89 11.06 -8.49 -1.59
N VAL A 90 11.58 -8.47 -2.82
CA VAL A 90 11.59 -7.29 -3.68
C VAL A 90 10.34 -7.31 -4.54
N HIS A 91 9.43 -6.37 -4.30
CA HIS A 91 8.18 -6.21 -5.02
C HIS A 91 8.35 -5.26 -6.19
N ARG A 92 7.69 -5.56 -7.32
CA ARG A 92 7.65 -4.68 -8.48
C ARG A 92 6.26 -4.67 -9.08
N VAL A 93 5.66 -3.49 -9.16
CA VAL A 93 4.33 -3.26 -9.76
C VAL A 93 4.42 -2.15 -10.79
N THR A 94 3.90 -2.41 -11.99
CA THR A 94 3.79 -1.40 -13.04
C THR A 94 2.41 -0.76 -13.00
N LEU A 95 2.37 0.57 -12.96
CA LEU A 95 1.19 1.40 -13.18
C LEU A 95 1.22 1.86 -14.64
N PRO A 96 0.45 1.21 -15.54
CA PRO A 96 0.54 1.49 -16.96
C PRO A 96 -0.32 2.69 -17.37
N ASP A 97 0.07 3.34 -18.47
CA ASP A 97 -0.77 4.28 -19.22
C ASP A 97 -1.34 5.44 -18.38
N LEU A 98 -0.52 6.00 -17.49
CA LEU A 98 -0.89 7.11 -16.63
C LEU A 98 -1.15 8.40 -17.44
N LYS A 99 -2.00 9.26 -16.88
CA LYS A 99 -2.25 10.57 -17.47
C LYS A 99 -1.02 11.46 -17.33
N PHE A 100 -0.72 12.19 -18.39
CA PHE A 100 0.36 13.16 -18.40
C PHE A 100 0.10 14.32 -17.42
N ASP A 101 1.17 14.85 -16.83
CA ASP A 101 1.16 16.01 -15.92
C ASP A 101 0.09 15.94 -14.82
N THR A 102 -0.02 14.76 -14.21
CA THR A 102 -1.01 14.46 -13.17
C THR A 102 -0.27 13.91 -11.95
N ARG A 103 -0.69 14.35 -10.76
CA ARG A 103 -0.14 13.89 -9.47
C ARG A 103 -1.00 12.82 -8.84
#